data_AF-A0A381WEU4-F1
#
_entry.id   AF-A0A381WEU4-F1
#
_cell.length_a   1.000
_cell.length_b   1.000
_cell.length_c   1.000
_cell.angle_alpha   90.00
_cell.angle_beta   90.00
_cell.angle_gamma   90.00
#
_symmetry.space_group_name_H-M   'P 1'
#
loop_
_entity.id
_entity.type
_entity.pdbx_description
1 polymer ?
#
loop_
_entity_poly.entity_id
_entity_poly.type
_entity_poly.pdbx_seq_one_letter_code
_entity_poly.pdbx_strand_id
1 'polypeptide(L)' 'MKHLIKLATVMLAALLSFGVVSTASADKMKVGFIYIGPPGDHGWTYAHDQARLMVEEKLGDQVETTFVEGVPEGPDAER' A
#
# COMPACT_ATOMS: atom_id res chain seq x y z
N MET A 1 21.01 20.18 40.71
CA MET A 1 21.60 19.82 39.39
C MET A 1 21.76 18.31 39.18
N LYS A 2 22.41 17.57 40.10
CA LYS A 2 22.60 16.11 39.98
C LYS A 2 21.29 15.29 39.86
N HIS A 3 20.21 15.75 40.50
CA HIS A 3 18.89 15.10 40.43
C HIS A 3 18.14 15.38 39.11
N LEU A 4 18.36 16.54 38.48
CA LEU A 4 17.79 16.87 37.17
C LEU A 4 18.43 16.06 36.04
N ILE A 5 19.75 15.83 36.12
CA ILE A 5 20.48 15.01 35.15
C ILE A 5 19.96 13.56 35.21
N LYS A 6 19.77 13.00 36.41
CA LYS A 6 19.21 11.65 36.61
C LYS A 6 17.79 11.53 36.05
N LEU A 7 16.94 12.55 36.25
CA LEU A 7 15.57 12.55 35.72
C LEU A 7 15.55 12.58 34.17
N ALA A 8 16.42 13.39 33.56
CA ALA A 8 16.59 13.43 32.11
C ALA A 8 17.12 12.10 31.55
N THR A 9 17.98 11.40 32.29
CA THR A 9 18.52 10.10 31.85
C THR A 9 17.45 9.00 31.89
N VAL A 10 16.55 9.02 32.88
CA VAL A 10 15.44 8.07 33.00
C VAL A 10 14.40 8.30 31.90
N MET A 11 14.09 9.55 31.55
CA MET A 11 13.18 9.84 30.43
C MET A 11 13.77 9.42 29.07
N LEU A 12 15.07 9.61 28.86
CA LEU A 12 15.74 9.16 27.64
C LEU A 12 15.74 7.63 27.52
N ALA A 13 15.95 6.91 28.63
CA ALA A 13 15.87 5.46 28.67
C ALA A 13 14.43 4.94 28.40
N ALA A 14 13.40 5.62 28.92
CA ALA A 14 12.00 5.27 28.67
C ALA A 14 11.58 5.47 27.20
N LEU A 15 12.09 6.52 26.54
CA LEU A 15 11.89 6.75 25.10
C LEU A 15 12.56 5.69 24.23
N LEU A 16 13.73 5.20 24.62
CA LEU A 16 14.43 4.13 23.91
C LEU A 16 13.75 2.76 24.07
N SER A 17 13.10 2.49 25.20
CA SER A 17 12.36 1.23 25.42
C SER A 17 11.09 1.07 24.59
N PHE A 18 10.54 2.16 24.03
CA PHE A 18 9.40 2.11 23.10
C PHE A 18 9.81 2.11 21.61
N GLY A 19 11.10 2.31 21.30
CA GLY A 19 11.58 2.59 19.94
C GLY A 19 11.86 1.37 19.05
N VAL A 20 11.58 0.15 19.50
CA VAL A 20 11.92 -1.09 18.76
C VAL A 20 10.72 -2.02 18.64
N VAL A 21 9.61 -1.49 18.14
CA VAL A 21 8.61 -2.34 17.46
C VAL A 21 9.11 -2.51 16.03
N SER A 22 9.93 -3.54 15.79
CA SER A 22 10.23 -3.97 14.43
C SER A 22 8.98 -4.65 13.88
N THR A 23 8.23 -3.94 13.05
CA THR A 23 7.18 -4.56 12.26
C THR A 23 7.86 -5.43 11.22
N ALA A 24 7.69 -6.74 11.32
CA ALA A 24 8.03 -7.64 10.21
C ALA A 24 7.10 -7.28 9.04
N SER A 25 7.58 -6.45 8.12
CA SER A 25 6.84 -6.12 6.89
C SER A 25 6.87 -7.37 6.02
N ALA A 26 5.73 -8.04 5.89
CA ALA A 26 5.55 -8.99 4.80
C ALA A 26 5.68 -8.23 3.47
N ASP A 27 6.15 -8.92 2.42
CA ASP A 27 6.15 -8.35 1.08
C ASP A 27 4.72 -7.97 0.67
N LYS A 28 4.57 -6.86 -0.06
CA LYS A 28 3.28 -6.39 -0.55
C LYS A 28 2.64 -7.44 -1.46
N MET A 29 1.33 -7.66 -1.30
CA MET A 29 0.56 -8.47 -2.23
C MET A 29 0.52 -7.75 -3.59
N LYS A 30 1.08 -8.36 -4.63
CA LYS A 30 1.05 -7.82 -5.99
C LYS A 30 -0.26 -8.17 -6.67
N VAL A 31 -0.98 -7.17 -7.17
CA VAL A 31 -2.29 -7.33 -7.82
C VAL A 31 -2.28 -6.69 -9.21
N GLY A 32 -2.63 -7.46 -10.23
CA GLY A 32 -2.73 -6.97 -11.62
C GLY A 32 -4.18 -6.72 -12.02
N PHE A 33 -4.43 -5.61 -12.70
CA PHE A 33 -5.72 -5.27 -13.31
C PHE A 33 -5.58 -5.22 -14.83
N ILE A 34 -6.42 -5.96 -15.54
CA ILE A 34 -6.37 -6.06 -17.00
C ILE A 34 -7.62 -5.38 -17.57
N TYR A 35 -7.41 -4.38 -18.43
CA TYR A 35 -8.47 -3.56 -19.00
C TYR A 35 -8.56 -3.74 -20.52
N ILE A 36 -9.81 -3.77 -21.00
CA ILE A 36 -10.13 -3.79 -22.43
C ILE A 36 -9.97 -2.38 -23.03
N GLY A 37 -10.52 -1.37 -22.35
CA GLY A 37 -10.41 0.03 -22.72
C GLY A 37 -9.38 0.80 -21.88
N PRO A 38 -9.21 2.12 -22.13
CA PRO A 38 -8.39 2.98 -21.29
C PRO A 38 -9.16 3.47 -20.05
N PRO A 39 -8.50 3.76 -18.91
CA PRO A 39 -9.15 4.38 -17.74
C PRO A 39 -9.82 5.73 -18.04
N GLY A 40 -9.42 6.41 -19.12
CA GLY A 40 -10.03 7.65 -19.60
C GLY A 40 -11.38 7.48 -20.33
N ASP A 41 -11.96 6.28 -20.37
CA ASP A 41 -13.23 6.02 -21.07
C ASP A 41 -14.47 6.63 -20.38
N HIS A 42 -14.33 7.12 -19.13
CA HIS A 42 -15.42 7.65 -18.29
C HIS A 42 -16.62 6.69 -18.15
N GLY A 43 -16.38 5.39 -18.32
CA GLY A 43 -17.39 4.35 -18.30
C GLY A 43 -16.93 3.15 -17.48
N TRP A 44 -16.87 1.99 -18.15
CA TRP A 44 -16.57 0.71 -17.50
C TRP A 44 -15.14 0.67 -16.96
N THR A 45 -14.14 0.93 -17.81
CA THR A 45 -12.74 0.85 -17.38
C THR A 45 -12.44 1.89 -16.32
N TYR A 46 -12.97 3.10 -16.49
CA TYR A 46 -12.88 4.15 -15.48
C TYR A 46 -13.39 3.67 -14.12
N ALA A 47 -14.59 3.09 -14.06
CA ALA A 47 -15.16 2.60 -12.80
C ALA A 47 -14.28 1.52 -12.15
N HIS A 48 -13.70 0.62 -12.95
CA HIS A 48 -12.76 -0.39 -12.47
C HIS A 48 -11.43 0.20 -11.99
N ASP A 49 -10.90 1.23 -12.65
CA ASP A 49 -9.69 1.91 -12.21
C ASP A 49 -9.94 2.72 -10.92
N GLN A 50 -11.09 3.36 -10.77
CA GLN A 50 -11.49 3.98 -9.50
C GLN A 50 -11.57 2.95 -8.36
N ALA A 51 -12.04 1.73 -8.63
CA ALA A 51 -12.01 0.65 -7.65
C ALA A 51 -10.58 0.21 -7.31
N ARG A 52 -9.67 0.12 -8.30
CA ARG A 52 -8.24 -0.17 -8.07
C ARG A 52 -7.60 0.88 -7.17
N LEU A 53 -7.83 2.17 -7.44
CA LEU A 53 -7.34 3.27 -6.60
C LEU A 53 -7.88 3.18 -5.17
N MET A 54 -9.15 2.80 -5.01
CA MET A 54 -9.75 2.57 -3.69
C MET A 54 -9.10 1.37 -2.97
N VAL A 55 -8.67 0.33 -3.68
CA VAL A 55 -7.90 -0.79 -3.10
C VAL A 55 -6.56 -0.30 -2.57
N GLU A 56 -5.84 0.51 -3.34
CA GLU A 56 -4.58 1.14 -2.91
C GLU A 56 -4.79 2.02 -1.67
N GLU A 57 -5.84 2.85 -1.68
CA GLU A 57 -6.19 3.73 -0.56
C GLU A 57 -6.50 2.94 0.72
N LYS A 58 -7.31 1.87 0.62
CA LYS A 58 -7.79 1.12 1.78
C LYS A 58 -6.79 0.12 2.34
N LEU A 59 -5.97 -0.47 1.49
CA LEU A 59 -5.05 -1.54 1.88
C LEU A 59 -3.61 -1.04 2.04
N GLY A 60 -3.27 0.10 1.44
CA GLY A 60 -2.00 0.79 1.64
C GLY A 60 -0.79 -0.11 1.46
N ASP A 61 0.02 -0.22 2.51
CA ASP A 61 1.26 -1.01 2.48
C ASP A 61 1.07 -2.53 2.40
N GLN A 62 -0.17 -3.03 2.39
CA GLN A 62 -0.43 -4.45 2.18
C GLN A 62 -0.45 -4.83 0.69
N VAL A 63 -0.63 -3.87 -0.23
CA VAL A 63 -0.80 -4.15 -1.66
C VAL A 63 0.06 -3.27 -2.54
N GLU A 64 0.40 -3.80 -3.71
CA GLU A 64 1.00 -3.09 -4.84
C GLU A 64 0.17 -3.42 -6.08
N THR A 65 -0.48 -2.42 -6.68
CA THR A 65 -1.30 -2.66 -7.88
C THR A 65 -0.58 -2.23 -9.15
N THR A 66 -0.86 -2.95 -10.24
CA THR A 66 -0.42 -2.61 -11.59
C THR A 66 -1.58 -2.80 -12.54
N PHE A 67 -1.56 -2.11 -13.68
CA PHE A 67 -2.59 -2.31 -14.70
C PHE A 67 -2.00 -2.33 -16.12
N VAL A 68 -2.72 -3.00 -17.01
CA VAL A 68 -2.46 -3.00 -18.46
C VAL A 68 -3.78 -2.70 -19.16
N GLU A 69 -3.76 -1.75 -20.08
CA GLU A 69 -4.92 -1.38 -20.90
C GLU A 69 -4.80 -1.92 -22.33
N GLY A 70 -5.92 -1.92 -23.06
CA GLY A 70 -5.97 -2.32 -24.46
C GLY A 70 -5.82 -3.83 -24.69
N VAL A 71 -6.11 -4.65 -23.68
CA VAL A 71 -6.05 -6.11 -23.82
C VAL A 71 -7.30 -6.59 -24.57
N PRO A 72 -7.15 -7.21 -25.76
CA PRO A 72 -8.29 -7.63 -26.56
C PRO A 72 -9.09 -8.73 -25.88
N GLU A 73 -10.42 -8.67 -26.02
CA GLU A 73 -11.29 -9.78 -25.67
C GLU A 73 -11.05 -10.94 -26.65
N GLY A 74 -10.61 -12.08 -26.14
CA GLY A 74 -10.34 -13.26 -26.96
C GLY A 74 -9.93 -14.47 -26.12
N PRO A 75 -9.73 -15.63 -26.75
CA PRO A 75 -9.38 -16.88 -26.05
C PRO A 75 -8.10 -16.80 -25.21
N ASP A 76 -7.22 -15.86 -25.53
CA ASP A 76 -5.98 -15.62 -24.80
C ASP A 76 -6.19 -14.75 -23.55
N ALA A 77 -7.32 -14.02 -23.44
CA ALA A 77 -7.68 -13.26 -22.25
C ALA A 77 -8.23 -14.17 -21.12
N GLU A 78 -8.63 -15.40 -21.45
CA GLU A 78 -9.20 -16.37 -20.51
C GLU A 78 -8.16 -17.40 -19.97
N ARG A 79 -6.90 -17.32 -20.42
CA ARG A 79 -5.84 -18.31 -20.13
C ARG A 79 -4.73 -17.72 -19.29
#